data_AF-A0A954Z8G9-F1
#
_entry.id   AF-A0A954Z8G9-F1
#
_cell.length_a   1.000
_cell.length_b   1.000
_cell.length_c   1.000
_cell.angle_alpha   90.00
_cell.angle_beta   90.00
_cell.angle_gamma   90.00
#
_symmetry.space_group_name_H-M   'P 1'
#
loop_
_entity.id
_entity.type
_entity.pdbx_description
1 polymer ?
#
loop_
_entity_poly.entity_id
_entity_poly.type
_entity_poly.pdbx_seq_one_letter_code
_entity_poly.pdbx_strand_id
1 'polypeptide(L)'
;MTIEQVAVRFAAVVAILGGFSACDAAAQSERISYPLTEASKFHEGTPRGRIEGPFEHRSEVFPGTVRQYWIYVPEQYKADKPACLLVLQDGLGLAKNWHVPEVLDNLIHEGEMPVTLGLFIDHGRVEPAREGGRPRFNRSFEYDSMTDRYAAMLVDEVLPEVAKRYRFSDDPNDRMIAGASSGAICALAAAWSRPDEFRRVYSAIGTYVGLRGGDEFSTLVRKCEPKPLRVFLQDGSRDLDLYAGGWWPANQQMFAALEWAGYDVGHAWGEGGHDAEHAAAVLPEAMRWLWRDYPQPIERGLGPARRIEVVTPGSDWELVSEGHGFCEGPAISPGGELFFSDLRTDRIYRVKNDGKVEIFAEETGAANGLMFGGDGTLYACADKLKRIVAYDAQGNVRTLCENVRSNDLVVVEKGVYFTDPSESVVRFVDWDGRQRVVAKDLAFPNGIAVSPDRAFLYVAEMRGRTVSAFRIEQDDELSSREPLYALHLSPEKSATDADGMTVDENGNLYVTTDAGLQICDPLGRVNLILAKPDRDWLSNVVFGGSDMSTLYVTCGGKVYRRQVKTKGFEPWSTPVTPPRPGL
;
A
#
# COMPACT_ATOMS: atom_id res chain seq x y z
N MET A 1 55.78 -38.35 -20.23
CA MET A 1 56.43 -37.09 -20.63
C MET A 1 55.34 -36.08 -20.93
N THR A 2 55.28 -34.89 -20.36
CA THR A 2 55.99 -34.32 -19.19
C THR A 2 55.33 -32.98 -18.89
N ILE A 3 55.55 -32.53 -17.66
CA ILE A 3 55.40 -31.19 -17.11
C ILE A 3 55.92 -30.14 -18.11
N GLU A 4 55.06 -29.54 -18.93
CA GLU A 4 55.46 -28.39 -19.77
C GLU A 4 54.30 -27.54 -20.31
N GLN A 5 53.15 -27.45 -19.63
CA GLN A 5 52.08 -26.53 -20.04
C GLN A 5 51.36 -25.80 -18.89
N VAL A 6 51.94 -25.76 -17.69
CA VAL A 6 51.45 -24.90 -16.61
C VAL A 6 52.65 -24.20 -15.97
N ALA A 7 52.58 -22.86 -15.94
CA ALA A 7 53.53 -21.89 -15.39
C ALA A 7 54.74 -21.54 -16.27
N VAL A 8 54.69 -20.36 -16.92
CA VAL A 8 55.68 -19.25 -16.80
C VAL A 8 55.11 -18.03 -17.56
N ARG A 9 54.49 -17.10 -16.83
CA ARG A 9 54.51 -15.65 -17.15
C ARG A 9 54.52 -14.88 -15.83
N PHE A 10 55.67 -14.97 -15.15
CA PHE A 10 56.04 -14.15 -14.00
C PHE A 10 57.44 -13.60 -14.30
N ALA A 11 57.56 -12.26 -14.36
CA ALA A 11 58.78 -11.42 -14.24
C ALA A 11 59.94 -11.69 -15.23
N ALA A 12 60.67 -10.73 -15.83
CA ALA A 12 60.88 -9.31 -15.63
C ALA A 12 61.67 -8.77 -16.86
N VAL A 13 61.50 -7.50 -17.27
CA VAL A 13 62.52 -6.64 -17.92
C VAL A 13 62.11 -5.17 -17.67
N VAL A 14 62.68 -4.49 -16.66
CA VAL A 14 63.79 -3.51 -16.74
C VAL A 14 63.43 -2.16 -17.40
N ALA A 15 63.04 -1.22 -16.55
CA ALA A 15 63.56 0.13 -16.33
C ALA A 15 64.27 0.94 -17.47
N ILE A 16 63.79 2.20 -17.61
CA ILE A 16 64.44 3.47 -18.00
C ILE A 16 64.66 3.76 -19.50
N LEU A 17 63.86 4.69 -20.05
CA LEU A 17 64.26 6.04 -20.53
C LEU A 17 63.15 6.62 -21.41
N GLY A 18 62.57 7.75 -21.00
CA GLY A 18 61.59 8.48 -21.79
C GLY A 18 61.16 9.78 -21.13
N GLY A 19 62.01 10.81 -21.22
CA GLY A 19 61.58 12.17 -20.99
C GLY A 19 61.02 12.75 -22.29
N PHE A 20 59.74 13.07 -22.32
CA PHE A 20 59.17 14.14 -23.16
C PHE A 20 57.93 14.71 -22.47
N SER A 21 57.86 16.04 -22.53
CA SER A 21 56.98 16.95 -21.81
C SER A 21 55.48 16.79 -22.02
N ALA A 22 54.75 17.13 -20.95
CA ALA A 22 53.54 17.94 -20.91
C ALA A 22 52.36 17.55 -21.82
N CYS A 23 51.39 16.83 -21.24
CA CYS A 23 49.97 17.24 -21.23
C CYS A 23 49.16 16.30 -20.31
N ASP A 24 49.44 16.30 -19.00
CA ASP A 24 48.46 15.80 -18.03
C ASP A 24 47.61 16.99 -17.59
N ALA A 25 46.66 17.36 -18.44
CA ALA A 25 45.47 18.06 -17.96
C ALA A 25 44.63 17.02 -17.22
N ALA A 26 44.93 16.84 -15.94
CA ALA A 26 44.01 16.21 -15.02
C ALA A 26 42.69 17.00 -15.11
N ALA A 27 41.64 16.37 -15.62
CA ALA A 27 40.28 16.84 -15.44
C ALA A 27 40.00 16.73 -13.93
N GLN A 28 40.37 17.76 -13.17
CA GLN A 28 39.72 18.06 -11.90
C GLN A 28 38.25 18.26 -12.26
N SER A 29 37.40 17.27 -11.98
CA SER A 29 35.96 17.50 -11.98
C SER A 29 35.72 18.71 -11.09
N GLU A 30 35.12 19.78 -11.61
CA GLU A 30 34.73 20.93 -10.78
C GLU A 30 33.97 20.40 -9.57
N ARG A 31 34.53 20.68 -8.37
CA ARG A 31 33.88 20.33 -7.11
C ARG A 31 32.67 21.25 -6.99
N ILE A 32 31.48 20.67 -7.18
CA ILE A 32 30.22 21.39 -6.97
C ILE A 32 30.14 21.76 -5.49
N SER A 33 29.73 23.01 -5.21
CA SER A 33 29.63 23.54 -3.85
C SER A 33 28.20 23.98 -3.58
N TYR A 34 27.63 23.51 -2.47
CA TYR A 34 26.32 23.95 -1.97
C TYR A 34 26.51 24.73 -0.66
N PRO A 35 26.73 26.05 -0.71
CA PRO A 35 26.91 26.83 0.50
C PRO A 35 25.63 26.82 1.34
N LEU A 36 25.78 26.63 2.64
CA LEU A 36 24.68 26.76 3.60
C LEU A 36 24.13 28.19 3.57
N THR A 37 22.80 28.31 3.61
CA THR A 37 22.12 29.60 3.75
C THR A 37 22.29 30.15 5.17
N GLU A 38 21.95 31.42 5.39
CA GLU A 38 22.01 32.02 6.72
C GLU A 38 21.12 31.28 7.74
N ALA A 39 20.00 30.71 7.30
CA ALA A 39 19.10 29.97 8.19
C ALA A 39 19.72 28.69 8.77
N SER A 40 20.79 28.16 8.17
CA SER A 40 21.52 26.99 8.69
C SER A 40 22.71 27.37 9.58
N LYS A 41 22.92 28.66 9.86
CA LYS A 41 24.05 29.17 10.65
C LYS A 41 23.59 29.65 12.02
N PHE A 42 24.54 29.70 12.95
CA PHE A 42 24.33 30.33 14.24
C PHE A 42 24.18 31.85 14.08
N HIS A 43 23.15 32.40 14.72
CA HIS A 43 22.95 33.84 14.86
C HIS A 43 22.96 34.24 16.33
N GLU A 44 23.69 35.30 16.63
CA GLU A 44 23.69 35.89 17.97
C GLU A 44 22.31 36.52 18.25
N GLY A 45 21.63 36.04 19.28
CA GLY A 45 20.29 36.52 19.66
C GLY A 45 19.15 35.53 19.38
N THR A 46 19.35 34.53 18.51
CA THR A 46 18.35 33.47 18.28
C THR A 46 18.26 32.57 19.52
N PRO A 47 17.05 32.36 20.10
CA PRO A 47 16.84 31.39 21.18
C PRO A 47 17.25 29.98 20.73
N ARG A 48 18.02 29.28 21.57
CA ARG A 48 18.59 27.98 21.21
C ARG A 48 17.90 26.84 21.92
N GLY A 49 17.44 25.88 21.14
CA GLY A 49 17.00 24.60 21.67
C GLY A 49 18.14 23.80 22.31
N ARG A 50 17.75 22.75 23.01
CA ARG A 50 18.66 21.78 23.62
C ARG A 50 18.41 20.39 23.07
N ILE A 51 19.44 19.55 23.10
CA ILE A 51 19.35 18.14 22.73
C ILE A 51 19.47 17.28 23.99
N GLU A 52 18.52 16.39 24.18
CA GLU A 52 18.48 15.41 25.26
C GLU A 52 18.67 13.99 24.72
N GLY A 53 19.44 13.16 25.43
CA GLY A 53 19.75 11.78 25.06
C GLY A 53 21.25 11.46 25.10
N PRO A 54 21.69 10.31 24.56
CA PRO A 54 20.84 9.30 23.89
C PRO A 54 19.89 8.62 24.88
N PHE A 55 18.67 8.42 24.43
CA PHE A 55 17.73 7.46 25.02
C PHE A 55 17.82 6.15 24.22
N GLU A 56 17.47 5.04 24.84
CA GLU A 56 17.44 3.74 24.18
C GLU A 56 16.01 3.22 24.07
N HIS A 57 15.70 2.61 22.93
CA HIS A 57 14.45 1.90 22.70
C HIS A 57 14.72 0.46 22.24
N ARG A 58 13.95 -0.48 22.78
CA ARG A 58 13.95 -1.89 22.36
C ARG A 58 12.59 -2.22 21.77
N SER A 59 12.60 -2.87 20.61
CA SER A 59 11.40 -3.04 19.80
C SER A 59 10.82 -4.43 19.92
N GLU A 60 9.50 -4.51 20.02
CA GLU A 60 8.75 -5.75 19.85
C GLU A 60 8.47 -5.99 18.35
N VAL A 61 8.17 -4.90 17.61
CA VAL A 61 7.98 -4.90 16.16
C VAL A 61 9.24 -5.35 15.40
N PHE A 62 10.42 -4.98 15.89
CA PHE A 62 11.70 -5.47 15.38
C PHE A 62 12.48 -6.21 16.48
N PRO A 63 12.19 -7.52 16.68
CA PRO A 63 12.72 -8.27 17.81
C PRO A 63 14.25 -8.24 17.92
N GLY A 64 14.73 -8.10 19.16
CA GLY A 64 16.16 -8.14 19.49
C GLY A 64 16.96 -6.90 19.07
N THR A 65 16.30 -5.90 18.47
CA THR A 65 16.94 -4.63 18.14
C THR A 65 16.99 -3.69 19.34
N VAL A 66 18.08 -2.95 19.45
CA VAL A 66 18.18 -1.73 20.25
C VAL A 66 18.46 -0.57 19.32
N ARG A 67 17.90 0.60 19.60
CA ARG A 67 18.19 1.84 18.87
C ARG A 67 18.32 3.01 19.82
N GLN A 68 19.11 3.98 19.42
CA GLN A 68 19.27 5.23 20.16
C GLN A 68 18.43 6.32 19.51
N TYR A 69 17.89 7.20 20.34
CA TYR A 69 17.21 8.39 19.87
C TYR A 69 17.53 9.60 20.75
N TRP A 70 17.35 10.78 20.20
CA TRP A 70 17.55 12.07 20.86
C TRP A 70 16.33 12.94 20.64
N ILE A 71 16.07 13.81 21.62
CA ILE A 71 15.02 14.81 21.53
C ILE A 71 15.65 16.19 21.46
N TYR A 72 15.42 16.90 20.35
CA TYR A 72 15.64 18.34 20.28
C TYR A 72 14.40 19.06 20.82
N VAL A 73 14.64 19.95 21.79
CA VAL A 73 13.61 20.76 22.45
C VAL A 73 13.90 22.23 22.15
N PRO A 74 13.12 22.92 21.30
CA PRO A 74 13.32 24.34 21.04
C PRO A 74 13.08 25.15 22.31
N GLU A 75 13.77 26.28 22.47
CA GLU A 75 13.63 27.15 23.65
C GLU A 75 12.18 27.64 23.84
N GLN A 76 11.46 27.80 22.73
CA GLN A 76 10.07 28.25 22.66
C GLN A 76 9.05 27.17 23.10
N TYR A 77 9.49 25.92 23.33
CA TYR A 77 8.61 24.83 23.77
C TYR A 77 8.01 25.11 25.14
N LYS A 78 6.69 24.90 25.25
CA LYS A 78 5.95 25.00 26.52
C LYS A 78 5.07 23.77 26.70
N ALA A 79 5.19 23.09 27.84
CA ALA A 79 4.48 21.84 28.10
C ALA A 79 2.94 21.99 28.16
N ASP A 80 2.41 23.19 28.29
CA ASP A 80 0.98 23.49 28.29
C ASP A 80 0.37 23.60 26.88
N LYS A 81 1.20 23.67 25.82
CA LYS A 81 0.76 23.68 24.42
C LYS A 81 1.44 22.55 23.64
N PRO A 82 0.69 21.66 22.96
CA PRO A 82 1.31 20.62 22.14
C PRO A 82 2.13 21.27 21.01
N ALA A 83 3.37 20.83 20.85
CA ALA A 83 4.25 21.23 19.74
C ALA A 83 4.02 20.34 18.51
N CYS A 84 4.44 20.82 17.34
CA CYS A 84 4.62 19.98 16.16
C CYS A 84 5.78 19.00 16.39
N LEU A 85 5.90 17.98 15.53
CA LEU A 85 6.95 16.95 15.64
C LEU A 85 7.64 16.70 14.30
N LEU A 86 8.97 16.72 14.31
CA LEU A 86 9.85 16.23 13.26
C LEU A 86 10.49 14.91 13.69
N VAL A 87 10.22 13.82 12.97
CA VAL A 87 10.97 12.56 13.11
C VAL A 87 12.04 12.50 12.03
N LEU A 88 13.31 12.47 12.41
CA LEU A 88 14.44 12.38 11.49
C LEU A 88 15.14 11.03 11.63
N GLN A 89 15.26 10.31 10.51
CA GLN A 89 15.98 9.04 10.45
C GLN A 89 17.50 9.24 10.56
N ASP A 90 18.22 8.19 10.97
CA ASP A 90 19.69 8.19 11.11
C ASP A 90 20.21 9.17 12.19
N GLY A 91 19.34 9.43 13.17
CA GLY A 91 19.71 9.95 14.47
C GLY A 91 20.35 11.33 14.48
N LEU A 92 21.03 11.61 15.60
CA LEU A 92 21.68 12.90 15.83
C LEU A 92 22.84 13.15 14.85
N GLY A 93 23.43 12.09 14.29
CA GLY A 93 24.49 12.20 13.28
C GLY A 93 23.99 12.93 12.03
N LEU A 94 22.87 12.48 11.46
CA LEU A 94 22.28 13.15 10.30
C LEU A 94 21.79 14.56 10.68
N ALA A 95 21.14 14.71 11.85
CA ALA A 95 20.65 16.01 12.32
C ALA A 95 21.77 17.07 12.36
N LYS A 96 22.97 16.71 12.82
CA LYS A 96 24.13 17.62 12.86
C LYS A 96 24.69 17.89 11.47
N ASN A 97 24.81 16.87 10.62
CA ASN A 97 25.30 17.03 9.25
C ASN A 97 24.41 17.96 8.41
N TRP A 98 23.12 18.00 8.73
CA TRP A 98 22.12 18.87 8.09
C TRP A 98 21.89 20.19 8.82
N HIS A 99 22.58 20.45 9.93
CA HIS A 99 22.36 21.65 10.75
C HIS A 99 20.89 21.81 11.19
N VAL A 100 20.19 20.70 11.44
CA VAL A 100 18.77 20.69 11.78
C VAL A 100 18.47 21.55 13.02
N PRO A 101 19.21 21.46 14.14
CA PRO A 101 18.95 22.32 15.30
C PRO A 101 19.03 23.82 14.97
N GLU A 102 20.03 24.25 14.21
CA GLU A 102 20.20 25.65 13.81
C GLU A 102 19.06 26.10 12.88
N VAL A 103 18.67 25.26 11.91
CA VAL A 103 17.53 25.55 11.03
C VAL A 103 16.24 25.68 11.83
N LEU A 104 15.98 24.75 12.76
CA LEU A 104 14.79 24.83 13.61
C LEU A 104 14.81 26.06 14.51
N ASP A 105 15.93 26.34 15.19
CA ASP A 105 16.08 27.52 16.05
C ASP A 105 15.72 28.81 15.28
N ASN A 106 16.33 28.99 14.10
CA ASN A 106 16.15 30.19 13.29
C ASN A 106 14.73 30.29 12.71
N LEU A 107 14.21 29.24 12.07
CA LEU A 107 12.89 29.29 11.45
C LEU A 107 11.75 29.41 12.48
N ILE A 108 11.89 28.78 13.65
CA ILE A 108 10.92 28.94 14.75
C ILE A 108 11.00 30.36 15.31
N HIS A 109 12.20 30.93 15.45
CA HIS A 109 12.38 32.29 15.95
C HIS A 109 11.75 33.34 15.03
N GLU A 110 11.96 33.20 13.71
CA GLU A 110 11.41 34.10 12.69
C GLU A 110 9.90 33.86 12.42
N GLY A 111 9.30 32.82 13.01
CA GLY A 111 7.89 32.46 12.79
C GLY A 111 7.62 31.86 11.41
N GLU A 112 8.66 31.41 10.70
CA GLU A 112 8.57 30.77 9.39
C GLU A 112 8.18 29.28 9.49
N MET A 113 8.23 28.70 10.69
CA MET A 113 7.67 27.39 11.00
C MET A 113 7.12 27.32 12.44
N PRO A 114 6.16 26.44 12.74
CA PRO A 114 5.64 26.30 14.09
C PRO A 114 6.68 25.71 15.05
N VAL A 115 6.49 25.93 16.35
CA VAL A 115 7.31 25.32 17.41
C VAL A 115 7.27 23.80 17.26
N THR A 116 8.43 23.21 16.96
CA THR A 116 8.55 21.81 16.55
C THR A 116 9.60 21.09 17.40
N LEU A 117 9.23 19.99 18.03
CA LEU A 117 10.16 19.05 18.66
C LEU A 117 10.86 18.21 17.59
N GLY A 118 12.13 17.88 17.80
CA GLY A 118 12.85 16.94 16.94
C GLY A 118 13.03 15.59 17.64
N LEU A 119 12.54 14.51 17.04
CA LEU A 119 12.88 13.13 17.39
C LEU A 119 13.91 12.63 16.37
N PHE A 120 15.17 12.54 16.78
CA PHE A 120 16.25 12.05 15.92
C PHE A 120 16.52 10.60 16.30
N ILE A 121 16.24 9.64 15.41
CA ILE A 121 16.24 8.22 15.74
C ILE A 121 17.18 7.42 14.83
N ASP A 122 18.05 6.62 15.43
CA ASP A 122 18.88 5.64 14.73
C ASP A 122 18.06 4.42 14.33
N HIS A 123 18.51 3.72 13.28
CA HIS A 123 18.01 2.39 12.97
C HIS A 123 18.38 1.37 14.06
N GLY A 124 17.61 0.30 14.15
CA GLY A 124 17.91 -0.82 15.03
C GLY A 124 19.27 -1.47 14.76
N ARG A 125 19.90 -1.96 15.82
CA ARG A 125 21.04 -2.88 15.76
C ARG A 125 20.75 -4.10 16.63
N VAL A 126 21.14 -5.27 16.17
CA VAL A 126 21.14 -6.49 16.98
C VAL A 126 22.55 -6.72 17.48
N GLU A 127 22.72 -6.64 18.80
CA GLU A 127 24.02 -6.85 19.44
C GLU A 127 24.42 -8.34 19.38
N PRO A 128 25.69 -8.65 19.14
CA PRO A 128 26.16 -10.02 19.06
C PRO A 128 26.19 -10.64 20.46
N ALA A 129 25.72 -11.89 20.58
CA ALA A 129 25.79 -12.62 21.85
C ALA A 129 27.22 -13.07 22.22
N ARG A 130 28.16 -13.08 21.25
CA ARG A 130 29.54 -13.51 21.45
C ARG A 130 30.48 -12.31 21.50
N GLU A 131 31.41 -12.34 22.44
CA GLU A 131 32.50 -11.37 22.52
C GLU A 131 33.30 -11.32 21.21
N GLY A 132 33.67 -10.12 20.76
CA GLY A 132 34.32 -9.88 19.48
C GLY A 132 33.40 -9.95 18.25
N GLY A 133 32.12 -10.28 18.42
CA GLY A 133 31.13 -10.19 17.34
C GLY A 133 30.90 -8.74 16.91
N ARG A 134 30.41 -8.55 15.67
CA ARG A 134 29.97 -7.24 15.17
C ARG A 134 28.44 -7.15 15.24
N PRO A 135 27.87 -5.98 15.59
CA PRO A 135 26.43 -5.77 15.53
C PRO A 135 25.91 -5.96 14.10
N ARG A 136 24.71 -6.55 13.98
CA ARG A 136 23.96 -6.55 12.72
C ARG A 136 23.11 -5.29 12.67
N PHE A 137 23.40 -4.40 11.73
CA PHE A 137 22.59 -3.22 11.51
C PHE A 137 21.31 -3.57 10.76
N ASN A 138 20.18 -3.06 11.24
CA ASN A 138 18.87 -3.34 10.68
C ASN A 138 18.42 -2.28 9.66
N ARG A 139 19.25 -1.26 9.40
CA ARG A 139 18.92 -0.09 8.55
C ARG A 139 18.16 -0.47 7.29
N SER A 140 18.74 -1.29 6.41
CA SER A 140 18.07 -1.64 5.14
C SER A 140 16.76 -2.42 5.35
N PHE A 141 16.70 -3.30 6.34
CA PHE A 141 15.49 -4.07 6.63
C PHE A 141 14.37 -3.20 7.23
N GLU A 142 14.71 -2.24 8.08
CA GLU A 142 13.75 -1.31 8.68
C GLU A 142 13.32 -0.22 7.69
N TYR A 143 14.25 0.29 6.88
CA TYR A 143 14.06 1.52 6.12
C TYR A 143 13.67 1.30 4.65
N ASP A 144 14.27 0.32 3.97
CA ASP A 144 13.99 0.10 2.54
C ASP A 144 12.71 -0.73 2.32
N SER A 145 12.15 -1.31 3.40
CA SER A 145 10.86 -2.01 3.33
C SER A 145 9.71 -1.02 3.14
N MET A 146 8.83 -1.29 2.19
CA MET A 146 7.63 -0.47 1.95
C MET A 146 6.42 -0.91 2.81
N THR A 147 6.62 -1.82 3.76
CA THR A 147 5.56 -2.22 4.71
C THR A 147 5.29 -1.10 5.74
N ASP A 148 4.16 -1.19 6.44
CA ASP A 148 3.82 -0.27 7.54
C ASP A 148 4.59 -0.58 8.85
N ARG A 149 5.46 -1.60 8.85
CA ARG A 149 6.16 -2.09 10.04
C ARG A 149 6.99 -1.01 10.73
N TYR A 150 7.68 -0.16 9.97
CA TYR A 150 8.45 0.94 10.57
C TYR A 150 7.55 1.99 11.21
N ALA A 151 6.45 2.34 10.54
CA ALA A 151 5.46 3.27 11.07
C ALA A 151 4.80 2.72 12.35
N ALA A 152 4.47 1.43 12.39
CA ALA A 152 3.97 0.76 13.59
C ALA A 152 4.97 0.86 14.75
N MET A 153 6.25 0.60 14.52
CA MET A 153 7.28 0.77 15.56
C MET A 153 7.33 2.21 16.09
N LEU A 154 7.29 3.21 15.21
CA LEU A 154 7.29 4.61 15.64
C LEU A 154 6.04 4.93 16.46
N VAL A 155 4.86 4.64 15.93
CA VAL A 155 3.57 5.07 16.47
C VAL A 155 3.17 4.30 17.72
N ASP A 156 3.40 2.98 17.73
CA ASP A 156 2.90 2.10 18.78
C ASP A 156 3.93 1.93 19.92
N GLU A 157 5.22 2.18 19.66
CA GLU A 157 6.28 1.98 20.66
C GLU A 157 7.03 3.27 21.03
N VAL A 158 7.59 4.00 20.04
CA VAL A 158 8.51 5.11 20.32
C VAL A 158 7.77 6.39 20.71
N LEU A 159 6.79 6.82 19.94
CA LEU A 159 6.03 8.05 20.21
C LEU A 159 5.34 8.01 21.59
N PRO A 160 4.73 6.90 22.04
CA PRO A 160 4.18 6.78 23.39
C PRO A 160 5.24 6.92 24.48
N GLU A 161 6.47 6.44 24.26
CA GLU A 161 7.58 6.63 25.20
C GLU A 161 8.00 8.11 25.27
N VAL A 162 8.13 8.78 24.13
CA VAL A 162 8.44 10.22 24.07
C VAL A 162 7.35 11.06 24.74
N ALA A 163 6.08 10.67 24.55
CA ALA A 163 4.91 11.36 25.09
C ALA A 163 4.86 11.36 26.63
N LYS A 164 5.61 10.46 27.31
CA LYS A 164 5.73 10.47 28.77
C LYS A 164 6.43 11.72 29.32
N ARG A 165 7.25 12.38 28.50
CA ARG A 165 8.04 13.55 28.89
C ARG A 165 7.72 14.82 28.10
N TYR A 166 7.24 14.65 26.87
CA TYR A 166 7.02 15.76 25.95
C TYR A 166 5.59 15.76 25.42
N ARG A 167 4.98 16.94 25.38
CA ARG A 167 3.65 17.14 24.82
C ARG A 167 3.77 17.61 23.38
N PHE A 168 3.39 16.76 22.44
CA PHE A 168 3.29 17.07 21.02
C PHE A 168 1.89 16.70 20.51
N SER A 169 1.53 17.26 19.36
CA SER A 169 0.20 17.12 18.78
C SER A 169 -0.08 15.69 18.29
N ASP A 170 -1.33 15.29 18.37
CA ASP A 170 -1.91 14.09 17.74
C ASP A 170 -2.50 14.36 16.35
N ASP A 171 -2.56 15.62 15.92
CA ASP A 171 -2.93 15.97 14.55
C ASP A 171 -1.83 15.53 13.57
N PRO A 172 -2.13 14.69 12.57
CA PRO A 172 -1.14 14.33 11.55
C PRO A 172 -0.67 15.51 10.70
N ASN A 173 -1.44 16.61 10.65
CA ASN A 173 -1.01 17.88 10.07
C ASN A 173 0.02 18.63 10.93
N ASP A 174 0.35 18.17 12.13
CA ASP A 174 1.43 18.74 12.95
C ASP A 174 2.69 17.86 12.94
N ARG A 175 2.71 16.79 12.16
CA ARG A 175 3.76 15.78 12.17
C ARG A 175 4.44 15.65 10.81
N MET A 176 5.77 15.71 10.85
CA MET A 176 6.64 15.52 9.70
C MET A 176 7.65 14.42 9.95
N ILE A 177 8.06 13.76 8.87
CA ILE A 177 9.08 12.71 8.88
C ILE A 177 10.09 12.96 7.76
N ALA A 178 11.37 12.75 8.05
CA ALA A 178 12.45 13.09 7.13
C ALA A 178 13.59 12.08 7.18
N GLY A 179 14.36 12.01 6.10
CA GLY A 179 15.59 11.22 6.06
C GLY A 179 16.34 11.33 4.74
N ALA A 180 17.48 10.64 4.66
CA ALA A 180 18.33 10.57 3.49
C ALA A 180 18.53 9.12 3.03
N SER A 181 18.62 8.87 1.71
CA SER A 181 18.90 7.52 1.19
C SER A 181 17.83 6.53 1.66
N SER A 182 18.19 5.42 2.32
CA SER A 182 17.20 4.52 2.92
C SER A 182 16.27 5.24 3.91
N GLY A 183 16.77 6.21 4.66
CA GLY A 183 15.96 7.02 5.57
C GLY A 183 14.89 7.86 4.85
N ALA A 184 15.11 8.22 3.59
CA ALA A 184 14.15 8.98 2.79
C ALA A 184 13.00 8.12 2.27
N ILE A 185 13.29 6.93 1.72
CA ILE A 185 12.24 5.97 1.36
C ILE A 185 11.48 5.51 2.62
N CYS A 186 12.15 5.33 3.74
CA CYS A 186 11.54 5.03 5.03
C CYS A 186 10.55 6.12 5.47
N ALA A 187 10.96 7.39 5.39
CA ALA A 187 10.10 8.53 5.70
C ALA A 187 8.86 8.58 4.80
N LEU A 188 9.03 8.41 3.48
CA LEU A 188 7.90 8.38 2.56
C LEU A 188 7.01 7.17 2.77
N ALA A 189 7.56 5.96 2.94
CA ALA A 189 6.78 4.73 3.17
C ALA A 189 5.98 4.80 4.48
N ALA A 190 6.57 5.35 5.55
CA ALA A 190 5.88 5.54 6.83
C ALA A 190 4.70 6.52 6.70
N ALA A 191 4.91 7.69 6.09
CA ALA A 191 3.82 8.65 5.88
C ALA A 191 2.77 8.13 4.88
N TRP A 192 3.19 7.41 3.85
CA TRP A 192 2.28 6.84 2.85
C TRP A 192 1.45 5.70 3.41
N SER A 193 1.99 4.87 4.30
CA SER A 193 1.22 3.82 4.97
C SER A 193 0.37 4.35 6.13
N ARG A 194 0.81 5.42 6.82
CA ARG A 194 0.12 6.05 7.95
C ARG A 194 -0.12 7.57 7.72
N PRO A 195 -0.95 7.95 6.73
CA PRO A 195 -1.30 9.36 6.50
C PRO A 195 -2.16 9.96 7.64
N ASP A 196 -2.69 9.09 8.51
CA ASP A 196 -3.32 9.40 9.78
C ASP A 196 -2.33 9.80 10.88
N GLU A 197 -1.01 9.67 10.64
CA GLU A 197 0.05 9.99 11.61
C GLU A 197 1.05 11.03 11.09
N PHE A 198 1.37 11.03 9.79
CA PHE A 198 2.33 11.96 9.20
C PHE A 198 1.82 12.53 7.88
N ARG A 199 1.85 13.85 7.71
CA ARG A 199 1.45 14.51 6.44
C ARG A 199 2.56 15.25 5.72
N ARG A 200 3.74 15.43 6.34
CA ARG A 200 4.88 16.12 5.71
C ARG A 200 6.09 15.20 5.60
N VAL A 201 6.68 15.15 4.41
CA VAL A 201 7.85 14.31 4.13
C VAL A 201 8.96 15.15 3.52
N TYR A 202 10.16 15.11 4.10
CA TYR A 202 11.39 15.54 3.43
C TYR A 202 12.24 14.34 3.08
N SER A 203 12.45 14.10 1.78
CA SER A 203 13.17 12.94 1.26
C SER A 203 14.37 13.39 0.44
N ALA A 204 15.56 13.26 1.01
CA ALA A 204 16.82 13.56 0.33
C ALA A 204 17.45 12.29 -0.25
N ILE A 205 17.96 12.37 -1.48
CA ILE A 205 18.67 11.30 -2.22
C ILE A 205 17.99 9.94 -2.05
N GLY A 206 16.67 9.88 -2.31
CA GLY A 206 15.82 8.79 -1.84
C GLY A 206 16.07 7.46 -2.53
N THR A 207 16.11 6.37 -1.75
CA THR A 207 16.35 5.00 -2.23
C THR A 207 15.11 4.38 -2.89
N TYR A 208 14.62 5.00 -3.96
CA TYR A 208 13.48 4.51 -4.76
C TYR A 208 13.89 3.50 -5.85
N VAL A 209 14.87 2.67 -5.53
CA VAL A 209 15.48 1.67 -6.42
C VAL A 209 15.24 0.24 -5.91
N GLY A 210 15.71 -0.76 -6.66
CA GLY A 210 15.49 -2.19 -6.42
C GLY A 210 16.27 -2.81 -5.25
N LEU A 211 16.33 -2.17 -4.07
CA LEU A 211 16.89 -2.79 -2.86
C LEU A 211 15.87 -3.71 -2.16
N ARG A 212 14.67 -3.20 -1.87
CA ARG A 212 13.56 -3.95 -1.24
C ARG A 212 12.20 -3.58 -1.84
N GLY A 213 12.17 -3.38 -3.16
CA GLY A 213 10.96 -3.03 -3.93
C GLY A 213 10.73 -1.53 -4.11
N GLY A 214 11.69 -0.68 -3.72
CA GLY A 214 11.57 0.78 -3.84
C GLY A 214 11.31 1.26 -5.28
N ASP A 215 11.74 0.48 -6.28
CA ASP A 215 11.49 0.68 -7.71
C ASP A 215 10.01 0.53 -8.10
N GLU A 216 9.23 -0.28 -7.37
CA GLU A 216 7.79 -0.42 -7.58
C GLU A 216 6.99 0.74 -6.97
N PHE A 217 7.58 1.49 -6.02
CA PHE A 217 6.84 2.48 -5.23
C PHE A 217 6.22 3.58 -6.10
N SER A 218 6.97 4.09 -7.08
CA SER A 218 6.45 5.11 -8.02
C SER A 218 5.25 4.60 -8.84
N THR A 219 5.22 3.29 -9.15
CA THR A 219 4.07 2.65 -9.81
C THR A 219 2.87 2.56 -8.88
N LEU A 220 3.08 2.18 -7.61
CA LEU A 220 2.02 2.14 -6.60
C LEU A 220 1.43 3.53 -6.34
N VAL A 221 2.25 4.58 -6.27
CA VAL A 221 1.79 5.98 -6.16
C VAL A 221 0.85 6.34 -7.31
N ARG A 222 1.18 5.91 -8.54
CA ARG A 222 0.29 6.12 -9.69
C ARG A 222 -0.98 5.29 -9.59
N LYS A 223 -0.94 4.08 -9.05
CA LYS A 223 -2.10 3.18 -9.02
C LYS A 223 -3.04 3.40 -7.86
N CYS A 224 -2.59 3.95 -6.75
CA CYS A 224 -3.42 4.22 -5.59
C CYS A 224 -4.07 5.59 -5.64
N GLU A 225 -5.11 5.78 -4.84
CA GLU A 225 -5.67 7.10 -4.59
C GLU A 225 -4.68 8.01 -3.87
N PRO A 226 -4.64 9.32 -4.19
CA PRO A 226 -3.79 10.26 -3.51
C PRO A 226 -4.18 10.39 -2.04
N LYS A 227 -3.16 10.44 -1.18
CA LYS A 227 -3.26 10.60 0.27
C LYS A 227 -2.97 12.06 0.63
N PRO A 228 -3.41 12.58 1.79
CA PRO A 228 -3.21 13.97 2.19
C PRO A 228 -1.77 14.22 2.65
N LEU A 229 -0.82 14.08 1.72
CA LEU A 229 0.61 14.19 1.97
C LEU A 229 1.21 15.34 1.17
N ARG A 230 2.14 16.02 1.82
CA ARG A 230 3.02 17.01 1.24
C ARG A 230 4.46 16.50 1.27
N VAL A 231 5.09 16.40 0.10
CA VAL A 231 6.38 15.75 -0.06
C VAL A 231 7.37 16.70 -0.72
N PHE A 232 8.55 16.89 -0.13
CA PHE A 232 9.65 17.62 -0.74
C PHE A 232 10.80 16.67 -1.03
N LEU A 233 11.19 16.56 -2.30
CA LEU A 233 12.26 15.68 -2.76
C LEU A 233 13.55 16.46 -3.02
N GLN A 234 14.69 15.86 -2.71
CA GLN A 234 15.99 16.40 -3.12
C GLN A 234 16.81 15.27 -3.70
N ASP A 235 17.49 15.52 -4.82
CA ASP A 235 18.50 14.60 -5.37
C ASP A 235 19.53 15.38 -6.23
N GLY A 236 20.60 14.72 -6.66
CA GLY A 236 21.66 15.25 -7.51
C GLY A 236 21.95 14.38 -8.73
N SER A 237 22.26 14.99 -9.87
CA SER A 237 22.50 14.27 -11.14
C SER A 237 23.70 13.33 -11.15
N ARG A 238 24.58 13.39 -10.13
CA ARG A 238 25.74 12.52 -9.95
C ARG A 238 25.54 11.51 -8.80
N ASP A 239 24.29 11.28 -8.37
CA ASP A 239 23.97 10.28 -7.36
C ASP A 239 24.30 8.84 -7.85
N LEU A 240 24.20 7.87 -6.95
CA LEU A 240 24.54 6.47 -7.16
C LEU A 240 23.84 5.88 -8.39
N ASP A 241 24.59 5.10 -9.15
CA ASP A 241 24.10 4.18 -10.15
C ASP A 241 24.81 2.84 -9.99
N LEU A 242 24.07 1.83 -9.55
CA LEU A 242 24.60 0.52 -9.18
C LEU A 242 23.60 -0.60 -9.49
N TYR A 243 23.90 -1.83 -9.06
CA TYR A 243 23.11 -3.04 -9.37
C TYR A 243 21.61 -2.96 -9.02
N ALA A 244 21.21 -2.01 -8.18
CA ALA A 244 19.82 -1.78 -7.77
C ALA A 244 19.09 -0.76 -8.67
N GLY A 245 19.82 0.02 -9.47
CA GLY A 245 19.32 1.15 -10.26
C GLY A 245 20.06 2.46 -9.96
N GLY A 246 19.69 3.51 -10.70
CA GLY A 246 20.18 4.87 -10.50
C GLY A 246 19.26 5.68 -9.58
N TRP A 247 19.81 6.30 -8.54
CA TRP A 247 19.04 7.12 -7.59
C TRP A 247 18.46 8.35 -8.27
N TRP A 248 19.27 9.05 -9.06
CA TRP A 248 18.84 10.24 -9.80
C TRP A 248 17.58 10.00 -10.65
N PRO A 249 17.57 9.07 -11.62
CA PRO A 249 16.36 8.79 -12.40
C PRO A 249 15.22 8.22 -11.53
N ALA A 250 15.50 7.51 -10.44
CA ALA A 250 14.48 6.99 -9.53
C ALA A 250 13.76 8.11 -8.74
N ASN A 251 14.47 9.11 -8.23
CA ASN A 251 13.86 10.28 -7.58
C ASN A 251 13.07 11.14 -8.56
N GLN A 252 13.55 11.28 -9.81
CA GLN A 252 12.77 11.95 -10.87
C GLN A 252 11.48 11.19 -11.20
N GLN A 253 11.55 9.86 -11.27
CA GLN A 253 10.38 9.02 -11.50
C GLN A 253 9.38 9.08 -10.34
N MET A 254 9.86 9.11 -9.10
CA MET A 254 9.02 9.31 -7.91
C MET A 254 8.35 10.68 -7.92
N PHE A 255 9.09 11.75 -8.21
CA PHE A 255 8.53 13.09 -8.37
C PHE A 255 7.41 13.12 -9.41
N ALA A 256 7.69 12.60 -10.62
CA ALA A 256 6.72 12.56 -11.71
C ALA A 256 5.48 11.69 -11.37
N ALA A 257 5.63 10.66 -10.54
CA ALA A 257 4.51 9.87 -10.05
C ALA A 257 3.65 10.63 -9.05
N LEU A 258 4.26 11.31 -8.07
CA LEU A 258 3.58 12.13 -7.07
C LEU A 258 2.82 13.30 -7.73
N GLU A 259 3.50 14.03 -8.63
CA GLU A 259 2.90 15.14 -9.37
C GLU A 259 1.71 14.67 -10.21
N TRP A 260 1.89 13.58 -10.98
CA TRP A 260 0.80 13.00 -11.77
C TRP A 260 -0.35 12.53 -10.89
N ALA A 261 -0.09 11.91 -9.73
CA ALA A 261 -1.17 11.46 -8.85
C ALA A 261 -1.89 12.61 -8.11
N GLY A 262 -1.39 13.85 -8.23
CA GLY A 262 -1.98 15.04 -7.63
C GLY A 262 -1.52 15.31 -6.20
N TYR A 263 -0.41 14.71 -5.75
CA TYR A 263 0.16 15.04 -4.44
C TYR A 263 0.69 16.47 -4.43
N ASP A 264 0.68 17.09 -3.25
CA ASP A 264 1.40 18.34 -3.03
C ASP A 264 2.90 18.05 -2.96
N VAL A 265 3.60 18.19 -4.09
CA VAL A 265 5.00 17.80 -4.22
C VAL A 265 5.89 18.97 -4.67
N GLY A 266 7.04 19.12 -4.00
CA GLY A 266 8.09 20.07 -4.32
C GLY A 266 9.42 19.35 -4.47
N HIS A 267 10.41 20.02 -5.05
CA HIS A 267 11.73 19.43 -5.19
C HIS A 267 12.89 20.44 -5.20
N ALA A 268 14.10 19.93 -4.96
CA ALA A 268 15.37 20.63 -5.20
C ALA A 268 16.33 19.69 -5.93
N TRP A 269 16.57 19.96 -7.22
CA TRP A 269 17.49 19.20 -8.05
C TRP A 269 18.86 19.88 -8.11
N GLY A 270 19.92 19.11 -7.88
CA GLY A 270 21.29 19.57 -8.01
C GLY A 270 22.12 18.68 -8.93
N GLU A 271 23.42 18.92 -8.91
CA GLU A 271 24.45 18.11 -9.56
C GLU A 271 25.30 17.28 -8.59
N GLY A 272 24.99 17.30 -7.28
CA GLY A 272 25.75 16.60 -6.23
C GLY A 272 25.70 15.08 -6.35
N GLY A 273 26.51 14.39 -5.55
CA GLY A 273 26.52 12.93 -5.45
C GLY A 273 25.70 12.40 -4.28
N HIS A 274 25.96 11.16 -3.86
CA HIS A 274 25.32 10.53 -2.70
C HIS A 274 25.88 11.06 -1.37
N ASP A 275 25.68 12.34 -1.12
CA ASP A 275 26.20 13.05 0.05
C ASP A 275 25.15 13.97 0.67
N ALA A 276 25.51 14.58 1.80
CA ALA A 276 24.61 15.42 2.57
C ALA A 276 24.70 16.91 2.20
N GLU A 277 25.65 17.33 1.35
CA GLU A 277 25.99 18.76 1.18
C GLU A 277 24.80 19.55 0.60
N HIS A 278 24.21 19.05 -0.48
CA HIS A 278 23.06 19.72 -1.12
C HIS A 278 21.80 19.65 -0.23
N ALA A 279 21.52 18.49 0.37
CA ALA A 279 20.38 18.31 1.27
C ALA A 279 20.42 19.30 2.46
N ALA A 280 21.59 19.45 3.09
CA ALA A 280 21.80 20.40 4.18
C ALA A 280 21.59 21.86 3.73
N ALA A 281 22.06 22.20 2.52
CA ALA A 281 21.95 23.55 2.00
C ALA A 281 20.51 23.98 1.69
N VAL A 282 19.67 23.06 1.20
CA VAL A 282 18.27 23.36 0.83
C VAL A 282 17.26 23.10 1.95
N LEU A 283 17.71 22.56 3.09
CA LEU A 283 16.83 22.21 4.21
C LEU A 283 15.97 23.41 4.66
N PRO A 284 16.48 24.65 4.82
CA PRO A 284 15.66 25.78 5.24
C PRO A 284 14.52 26.09 4.26
N GLU A 285 14.80 26.10 2.96
CA GLU A 285 13.81 26.33 1.92
C GLU A 285 12.80 25.18 1.87
N ALA A 286 13.25 23.93 2.02
CA ALA A 286 12.38 22.77 2.11
C ALA A 286 11.45 22.86 3.33
N MET A 287 11.95 23.29 4.50
CA MET A 287 11.14 23.48 5.71
C MET A 287 10.08 24.57 5.50
N ARG A 288 10.46 25.74 4.97
CA ARG A 288 9.49 26.79 4.63
C ARG A 288 8.42 26.29 3.68
N TRP A 289 8.82 25.54 2.66
CA TRP A 289 7.88 24.98 1.69
C TRP A 289 6.95 23.93 2.32
N LEU A 290 7.46 23.04 3.18
CA LEU A 290 6.68 22.01 3.86
C LEU A 290 5.66 22.63 4.84
N TRP A 291 6.07 23.66 5.57
CA TRP A 291 5.25 24.36 6.56
C TRP A 291 4.45 25.54 6.01
N ARG A 292 4.52 25.80 4.71
CA ARG A 292 3.71 26.87 4.09
C ARG A 292 2.22 26.67 4.36
N ASP A 293 1.53 27.78 4.54
CA ASP A 293 0.08 27.84 4.82
C ASP A 293 -0.35 27.18 6.15
N TYR A 294 0.58 26.76 7.01
CA TYR A 294 0.26 26.27 8.34
C TYR A 294 -0.55 27.33 9.13
N PRO A 295 -1.64 26.95 9.83
CA PRO A 295 -2.07 25.60 10.23
C PRO A 295 -3.08 24.92 9.30
N GLN A 296 -3.25 25.36 8.05
CA GLN A 296 -4.25 24.74 7.16
C GLN A 296 -3.95 23.24 6.96
N PRO A 297 -4.96 22.35 7.03
CA PRO A 297 -4.78 20.93 6.77
C PRO A 297 -4.29 20.66 5.35
N ILE A 298 -3.33 19.75 5.20
CA ILE A 298 -3.01 19.19 3.88
C ILE A 298 -4.19 18.32 3.42
N GLU A 299 -4.75 18.65 2.26
CA GLU A 299 -5.85 17.93 1.64
C GLU A 299 -5.35 16.88 0.64
N ARG A 300 -6.21 15.93 0.28
CA ARG A 300 -5.94 15.00 -0.83
C ARG A 300 -6.07 15.76 -2.13
N GLY A 301 -5.04 15.78 -2.95
CA GLY A 301 -5.16 16.37 -4.28
C GLY A 301 -5.88 15.46 -5.28
N LEU A 302 -6.06 15.95 -6.50
CA LEU A 302 -6.72 15.24 -7.59
C LEU A 302 -5.75 15.11 -8.76
N GLY A 303 -5.39 13.88 -9.10
CA GLY A 303 -4.66 13.58 -10.34
C GLY A 303 -5.53 13.75 -11.59
N PRO A 304 -4.96 13.58 -12.80
CA PRO A 304 -5.72 13.61 -14.03
C PRO A 304 -6.69 12.43 -14.11
N ALA A 305 -7.63 12.52 -15.05
CA ALA A 305 -8.56 11.43 -15.35
C ALA A 305 -7.79 10.15 -15.66
N ARG A 306 -8.15 9.08 -14.96
CA ARG A 306 -7.60 7.75 -15.17
C ARG A 306 -8.31 7.10 -16.34
N ARG A 307 -7.70 6.06 -16.90
CA ARG A 307 -8.33 5.22 -17.93
C ARG A 307 -9.66 4.63 -17.46
N ILE A 308 -9.71 4.20 -16.20
CA ILE A 308 -10.93 3.82 -15.49
C ILE A 308 -11.21 4.92 -14.47
N GLU A 309 -12.29 5.67 -14.68
CA GLU A 309 -12.70 6.74 -13.79
C GLU A 309 -13.89 6.30 -12.92
N VAL A 310 -13.60 5.61 -11.82
CA VAL A 310 -14.62 5.07 -10.90
C VAL A 310 -14.84 5.93 -9.66
N VAL A 311 -13.86 6.74 -9.25
CA VAL A 311 -13.92 7.49 -7.99
C VAL A 311 -14.75 8.74 -8.19
N THR A 312 -15.77 8.91 -7.36
CA THR A 312 -16.48 10.18 -7.19
C THR A 312 -15.67 11.08 -6.25
N PRO A 313 -15.23 12.29 -6.67
CA PRO A 313 -14.48 13.18 -5.79
C PRO A 313 -15.21 13.43 -4.47
N GLY A 314 -14.50 13.29 -3.35
CA GLY A 314 -15.05 13.45 -1.99
C GLY A 314 -15.88 12.26 -1.48
N SER A 315 -16.07 11.20 -2.28
CA SER A 315 -16.68 9.94 -1.84
C SER A 315 -15.65 9.08 -1.12
N ASP A 316 -15.78 8.93 0.20
CA ASP A 316 -15.00 8.02 1.04
C ASP A 316 -15.82 6.79 1.45
N TRP A 317 -15.18 5.82 2.11
CA TRP A 317 -15.88 4.68 2.69
C TRP A 317 -16.75 5.10 3.87
N GLU A 318 -18.00 4.65 3.88
CA GLU A 318 -18.96 4.84 4.96
C GLU A 318 -19.21 3.50 5.66
N LEU A 319 -19.19 3.51 7.00
CA LEU A 319 -19.53 2.33 7.79
C LEU A 319 -21.03 2.01 7.64
N VAL A 320 -21.35 0.77 7.29
CA VAL A 320 -22.73 0.26 7.19
C VAL A 320 -23.09 -0.57 8.40
N SER A 321 -22.17 -1.45 8.83
CA SER A 321 -22.40 -2.36 9.96
C SER A 321 -21.09 -2.79 10.59
N GLU A 322 -21.09 -3.01 11.91
CA GLU A 322 -19.93 -3.48 12.68
C GLU A 322 -20.36 -4.37 13.85
N GLY A 323 -19.37 -4.97 14.53
CA GLY A 323 -19.61 -5.86 15.67
C GLY A 323 -19.77 -7.34 15.28
N HIS A 324 -19.41 -7.69 14.05
CA HIS A 324 -19.47 -9.06 13.52
C HIS A 324 -18.17 -9.81 13.73
N GLY A 325 -18.19 -11.13 13.52
CA GLY A 325 -17.02 -11.97 13.70
C GLY A 325 -16.07 -11.97 12.49
N PHE A 326 -16.55 -12.34 11.31
CA PHE A 326 -15.83 -12.24 10.04
C PHE A 326 -16.82 -12.16 8.88
N CYS A 327 -17.00 -10.96 8.34
CA CYS A 327 -17.96 -10.66 7.28
C CYS A 327 -17.45 -11.14 5.91
N GLU A 328 -18.36 -11.69 5.12
CA GLU A 328 -18.10 -12.24 3.78
C GLU A 328 -19.33 -12.11 2.88
N GLY A 329 -19.15 -12.51 1.61
CA GLY A 329 -20.22 -12.74 0.64
C GLY A 329 -21.34 -11.70 0.65
N PRO A 330 -21.06 -10.39 0.49
CA PRO A 330 -22.10 -9.39 0.38
C PRO A 330 -22.90 -9.63 -0.90
N ALA A 331 -24.23 -9.59 -0.80
CA ALA A 331 -25.14 -9.79 -1.92
C ALA A 331 -26.29 -8.78 -1.87
N ILE A 332 -26.74 -8.29 -3.02
CA ILE A 332 -27.85 -7.34 -3.12
C ILE A 332 -29.09 -8.08 -3.60
N SER A 333 -30.19 -7.95 -2.86
CA SER A 333 -31.47 -8.51 -3.29
C SER A 333 -32.07 -7.68 -4.44
N PRO A 334 -33.00 -8.25 -5.22
CA PRO A 334 -33.72 -7.47 -6.24
C PRO A 334 -34.46 -6.24 -5.69
N GLY A 335 -34.72 -6.20 -4.37
CA GLY A 335 -35.32 -5.04 -3.67
C GLY A 335 -34.31 -3.98 -3.21
N GLY A 336 -33.01 -4.16 -3.49
CA GLY A 336 -31.93 -3.27 -3.11
C GLY A 336 -31.39 -3.46 -1.68
N GLU A 337 -31.90 -4.45 -0.95
CA GLU A 337 -31.43 -4.75 0.42
C GLU A 337 -30.08 -5.48 0.36
N LEU A 338 -29.16 -5.13 1.25
CA LEU A 338 -27.86 -5.79 1.36
C LEU A 338 -27.96 -7.00 2.28
N PHE A 339 -27.36 -8.11 1.88
CA PHE A 339 -27.14 -9.30 2.67
C PHE A 339 -25.65 -9.54 2.79
N PHE A 340 -25.19 -10.13 3.89
CA PHE A 340 -23.81 -10.56 4.05
C PHE A 340 -23.74 -11.72 5.05
N SER A 341 -22.74 -12.58 4.91
CA SER A 341 -22.50 -13.69 5.81
C SER A 341 -21.54 -13.29 6.93
N ASP A 342 -21.66 -13.94 8.09
CA ASP A 342 -20.67 -13.91 9.16
C ASP A 342 -20.28 -15.34 9.53
N LEU A 343 -19.08 -15.74 9.08
CA LEU A 343 -18.61 -17.13 9.21
C LEU A 343 -18.40 -17.54 10.66
N ARG A 344 -18.04 -16.58 11.54
CA ARG A 344 -17.72 -16.89 12.94
C ARG A 344 -18.97 -16.97 13.81
N THR A 345 -20.02 -16.23 13.48
CA THR A 345 -21.30 -16.32 14.21
C THR A 345 -22.32 -17.26 13.57
N ASP A 346 -22.01 -17.86 12.42
CA ASP A 346 -22.83 -18.85 11.70
C ASP A 346 -24.20 -18.26 11.30
N ARG A 347 -24.17 -17.03 10.75
CA ARG A 347 -25.35 -16.22 10.42
C ARG A 347 -25.25 -15.57 9.05
N ILE A 348 -26.41 -15.26 8.47
CA ILE A 348 -26.56 -14.29 7.39
C ILE A 348 -27.36 -13.11 7.94
N TYR A 349 -26.84 -11.91 7.73
CA TYR A 349 -27.51 -10.66 8.10
C TYR A 349 -28.11 -10.00 6.86
N ARG A 350 -29.17 -9.21 7.10
CA ARG A 350 -29.79 -8.32 6.13
C ARG A 350 -29.75 -6.89 6.64
N VAL A 351 -29.33 -5.96 5.78
CA VAL A 351 -29.45 -4.51 5.95
C VAL A 351 -30.56 -4.04 5.04
N LYS A 352 -31.64 -3.55 5.65
CA LYS A 352 -32.78 -2.98 4.93
C LYS A 352 -32.41 -1.65 4.29
N ASN A 353 -33.24 -1.19 3.36
CA ASN A 353 -33.08 0.10 2.69
C ASN A 353 -33.10 1.31 3.65
N ASP A 354 -33.68 1.16 4.86
CA ASP A 354 -33.64 2.17 5.93
C ASP A 354 -32.37 2.10 6.80
N GLY A 355 -31.44 1.19 6.49
CA GLY A 355 -30.19 0.95 7.22
C GLY A 355 -30.32 -0.02 8.40
N LYS A 356 -31.52 -0.53 8.71
CA LYS A 356 -31.70 -1.46 9.82
C LYS A 356 -31.05 -2.81 9.52
N VAL A 357 -30.17 -3.24 10.42
CA VAL A 357 -29.52 -4.56 10.38
C VAL A 357 -30.36 -5.56 11.17
N GLU A 358 -30.63 -6.73 10.59
CA GLU A 358 -31.30 -7.84 11.25
C GLU A 358 -30.73 -9.19 10.80
N ILE A 359 -30.96 -10.24 11.59
CA ILE A 359 -30.59 -11.60 11.21
C ILE A 359 -31.62 -12.10 10.19
N PHE A 360 -31.13 -12.61 9.07
CA PHE A 360 -31.96 -13.27 8.06
C PHE A 360 -31.99 -14.79 8.27
N ALA A 361 -30.85 -15.40 8.55
CA ALA A 361 -30.74 -16.83 8.83
C ALA A 361 -29.66 -17.11 9.90
N GLU A 362 -29.89 -18.14 10.71
CA GLU A 362 -28.97 -18.70 11.70
C GLU A 362 -28.65 -20.16 11.36
N GLU A 363 -27.58 -20.71 11.95
CA GLU A 363 -27.13 -22.09 11.72
C GLU A 363 -26.87 -22.37 10.23
N THR A 364 -26.30 -21.38 9.54
CA THR A 364 -26.23 -21.34 8.07
C THR A 364 -25.24 -22.35 7.50
N GLY A 365 -24.44 -23.00 8.35
CA GLY A 365 -23.45 -23.96 7.92
C GLY A 365 -22.15 -23.29 7.51
N ALA A 366 -21.79 -22.22 8.21
CA ALA A 366 -20.74 -21.29 7.81
C ALA A 366 -20.95 -20.82 6.36
N ALA A 367 -22.13 -20.23 6.09
CA ALA A 367 -22.36 -19.57 4.82
C ALA A 367 -21.21 -18.59 4.53
N ASN A 368 -20.66 -18.67 3.32
CA ASN A 368 -19.57 -17.81 2.88
C ASN A 368 -20.04 -16.91 1.73
N GLY A 369 -19.63 -17.16 0.49
CA GLY A 369 -20.12 -16.45 -0.69
C GLY A 369 -21.64 -16.56 -0.82
N LEU A 370 -22.29 -15.42 -1.06
CA LEU A 370 -23.73 -15.30 -1.26
C LEU A 370 -23.99 -14.65 -2.61
N MET A 371 -25.09 -15.05 -3.28
CA MET A 371 -25.55 -14.33 -4.45
C MET A 371 -27.04 -14.56 -4.70
N PHE A 372 -27.76 -13.50 -5.07
CA PHE A 372 -29.14 -13.62 -5.53
C PHE A 372 -29.21 -14.09 -6.99
N GLY A 373 -30.16 -14.98 -7.28
CA GLY A 373 -30.62 -15.24 -8.65
C GLY A 373 -31.70 -14.25 -9.09
N GLY A 374 -32.00 -14.21 -10.38
CA GLY A 374 -33.03 -13.32 -10.95
C GLY A 374 -34.47 -13.64 -10.52
N ASP A 375 -34.68 -14.78 -9.87
CA ASP A 375 -35.93 -15.18 -9.23
C ASP A 375 -36.07 -14.65 -7.79
N GLY A 376 -35.04 -13.97 -7.26
CA GLY A 376 -34.97 -13.49 -5.88
C GLY A 376 -34.56 -14.55 -4.86
N THR A 377 -34.16 -15.76 -5.30
CA THR A 377 -33.59 -16.79 -4.43
C THR A 377 -32.16 -16.41 -4.03
N LEU A 378 -31.83 -16.49 -2.75
CA LEU A 378 -30.46 -16.29 -2.25
C LEU A 378 -29.71 -17.61 -2.23
N TYR A 379 -28.66 -17.74 -3.03
CA TYR A 379 -27.77 -18.90 -3.04
C TYR A 379 -26.57 -18.66 -2.12
N ALA A 380 -26.12 -19.71 -1.43
CA ALA A 380 -25.00 -19.62 -0.49
C ALA A 380 -24.09 -20.86 -0.52
N CYS A 381 -22.79 -20.61 -0.38
CA CYS A 381 -21.78 -21.62 -0.09
C CYS A 381 -21.84 -22.01 1.41
N ALA A 382 -22.44 -23.16 1.75
CA ALA A 382 -22.52 -23.65 3.14
C ALA A 382 -21.41 -24.69 3.41
N ASP A 383 -20.16 -24.20 3.55
CA ASP A 383 -18.96 -25.04 3.53
C ASP A 383 -18.91 -26.10 4.65
N LYS A 384 -19.34 -25.73 5.86
CA LYS A 384 -19.36 -26.65 7.01
C LYS A 384 -20.34 -27.80 6.80
N LEU A 385 -21.42 -27.55 6.07
CA LEU A 385 -22.42 -28.56 5.70
C LEU A 385 -22.04 -29.33 4.42
N LYS A 386 -21.01 -28.87 3.70
CA LYS A 386 -20.58 -29.39 2.40
C LYS A 386 -21.69 -29.32 1.34
N ARG A 387 -22.33 -28.15 1.22
CA ARG A 387 -23.50 -27.93 0.37
C ARG A 387 -23.46 -26.58 -0.33
N ILE A 388 -24.09 -26.52 -1.49
CA ILE A 388 -24.70 -25.28 -1.99
C ILE A 388 -26.16 -25.29 -1.57
N VAL A 389 -26.61 -24.21 -0.94
CA VAL A 389 -27.98 -24.06 -0.45
C VAL A 389 -28.66 -22.85 -1.09
N ALA A 390 -29.98 -22.85 -1.06
CA ALA A 390 -30.84 -21.80 -1.57
C ALA A 390 -31.85 -21.41 -0.50
N TYR A 391 -31.97 -20.12 -0.22
CA TYR A 391 -32.92 -19.53 0.71
C TYR A 391 -34.03 -18.83 -0.07
N ASP A 392 -35.28 -19.05 0.34
CA ASP A 392 -36.39 -18.22 -0.11
C ASP A 392 -36.43 -16.87 0.64
N ALA A 393 -37.36 -15.99 0.27
CA ALA A 393 -37.49 -14.67 0.88
C ALA A 393 -37.87 -14.70 2.38
N GLN A 394 -38.30 -15.84 2.90
CA GLN A 394 -38.63 -16.04 4.32
C GLN A 394 -37.45 -16.65 5.11
N GLY A 395 -36.34 -16.98 4.44
CA GLY A 395 -35.19 -17.63 5.05
C GLY A 395 -35.33 -19.15 5.15
N ASN A 396 -36.32 -19.78 4.50
CA ASN A 396 -36.39 -21.24 4.45
C ASN A 396 -35.31 -21.76 3.51
N VAL A 397 -34.54 -22.74 3.98
CA VAL A 397 -33.40 -23.29 3.24
C VAL A 397 -33.77 -24.59 2.53
N ARG A 398 -33.29 -24.74 1.30
CA ARG A 398 -33.23 -26.02 0.57
C ARG A 398 -31.82 -26.27 0.05
N THR A 399 -31.45 -27.53 -0.06
CA THR A 399 -30.18 -27.92 -0.66
C THR A 399 -30.28 -27.94 -2.19
N LEU A 400 -29.32 -27.32 -2.87
CA LEU A 400 -29.15 -27.44 -4.33
C LEU A 400 -28.25 -28.63 -4.67
N CYS A 401 -27.12 -28.77 -3.98
CA CYS A 401 -26.26 -29.96 -4.09
C CYS A 401 -25.53 -30.27 -2.77
N GLU A 402 -25.11 -31.53 -2.63
CA GLU A 402 -24.43 -32.07 -1.45
C GLU A 402 -23.05 -32.63 -1.78
N ASN A 403 -22.27 -32.87 -0.73
CA ASN A 403 -20.95 -33.48 -0.78
C ASN A 403 -19.92 -32.64 -1.57
N VAL A 404 -20.00 -31.32 -1.44
CA VAL A 404 -19.08 -30.36 -2.06
C VAL A 404 -18.58 -29.38 -1.01
N ARG A 405 -17.28 -29.06 -1.02
CA ARG A 405 -16.79 -27.87 -0.30
C ARG A 405 -16.94 -26.67 -1.22
N SER A 406 -17.03 -25.48 -0.64
CA SER A 406 -17.35 -24.28 -1.40
C SER A 406 -16.89 -23.02 -0.70
N ASN A 407 -16.43 -22.02 -1.45
CA ASN A 407 -16.08 -20.72 -0.89
C ASN A 407 -16.95 -19.60 -1.48
N ASP A 408 -16.80 -19.31 -2.77
CA ASP A 408 -17.54 -18.27 -3.46
C ASP A 408 -18.32 -18.83 -4.67
N LEU A 409 -19.37 -18.13 -5.09
CA LEU A 409 -20.25 -18.59 -6.17
C LEU A 409 -20.71 -17.47 -7.09
N VAL A 410 -21.02 -17.83 -8.34
CA VAL A 410 -21.70 -16.96 -9.29
C VAL A 410 -22.88 -17.69 -9.92
N VAL A 411 -24.06 -17.07 -9.83
CA VAL A 411 -25.32 -17.55 -10.37
C VAL A 411 -25.43 -17.15 -11.84
N VAL A 412 -25.63 -18.13 -12.72
CA VAL A 412 -25.82 -17.95 -14.16
C VAL A 412 -27.13 -18.59 -14.61
N GLU A 413 -27.52 -18.41 -15.86
CA GLU A 413 -28.84 -18.83 -16.37
C GLU A 413 -29.16 -20.32 -16.17
N LYS A 414 -28.15 -21.19 -16.30
CA LYS A 414 -28.33 -22.66 -16.25
C LYS A 414 -27.93 -23.31 -14.93
N GLY A 415 -27.41 -22.53 -13.98
CA GLY A 415 -26.91 -23.07 -12.72
C GLY A 415 -25.97 -22.14 -11.98
N VAL A 416 -25.06 -22.73 -11.22
CA VAL A 416 -24.12 -22.02 -10.35
C VAL A 416 -22.71 -22.53 -10.59
N TYR A 417 -21.78 -21.62 -10.91
CA TYR A 417 -20.35 -21.90 -10.77
C TYR A 417 -19.92 -21.57 -9.34
N PHE A 418 -19.04 -22.38 -8.77
CA PHE A 418 -18.50 -22.12 -7.45
C PHE A 418 -17.09 -22.65 -7.29
N THR A 419 -16.32 -22.02 -6.41
CA THR A 419 -14.95 -22.40 -6.09
C THR A 419 -14.91 -23.40 -4.94
N ASP A 420 -14.07 -24.43 -5.09
CA ASP A 420 -13.75 -25.41 -4.05
C ASP A 420 -12.24 -25.33 -3.76
N PRO A 421 -11.83 -24.44 -2.82
CA PRO A 421 -10.42 -24.26 -2.50
C PRO A 421 -9.76 -25.51 -1.94
N SER A 422 -10.54 -26.42 -1.35
CA SER A 422 -10.01 -27.62 -0.69
C SER A 422 -9.51 -28.67 -1.68
N GLU A 423 -10.11 -28.71 -2.86
CA GLU A 423 -9.72 -29.59 -3.97
C GLU A 423 -9.00 -28.85 -5.09
N SER A 424 -8.79 -27.53 -4.97
CA SER A 424 -8.18 -26.68 -6.00
C SER A 424 -8.93 -26.71 -7.34
N VAL A 425 -10.27 -26.71 -7.29
CA VAL A 425 -11.14 -26.81 -8.46
C VAL A 425 -12.23 -25.74 -8.51
N VAL A 426 -12.78 -25.54 -9.71
CA VAL A 426 -14.07 -24.87 -9.92
C VAL A 426 -15.08 -25.94 -10.32
N ARG A 427 -16.28 -25.86 -9.77
CA ARG A 427 -17.40 -26.74 -10.08
C ARG A 427 -18.54 -25.95 -10.70
N PHE A 428 -19.36 -26.65 -11.46
CA PHE A 428 -20.67 -26.17 -11.90
C PHE A 428 -21.73 -27.12 -11.39
N VAL A 429 -22.85 -26.59 -10.89
CA VAL A 429 -24.06 -27.34 -10.55
C VAL A 429 -25.24 -26.79 -11.35
N ASP A 430 -25.97 -27.67 -12.03
CA ASP A 430 -27.20 -27.30 -12.75
C ASP A 430 -28.39 -27.14 -11.78
N TRP A 431 -29.52 -26.62 -12.27
CA TRP A 431 -30.73 -26.46 -11.45
C TRP A 431 -31.38 -27.78 -11.00
N ASP A 432 -31.03 -28.90 -11.63
CA ASP A 432 -31.42 -30.25 -11.22
C ASP A 432 -30.50 -30.81 -10.10
N GLY A 433 -29.47 -30.06 -9.68
CA GLY A 433 -28.52 -30.44 -8.64
C GLY A 433 -27.37 -31.33 -9.12
N ARG A 434 -27.20 -31.53 -10.44
CA ARG A 434 -26.08 -32.30 -11.01
C ARG A 434 -24.84 -31.43 -11.04
N GLN A 435 -23.79 -31.87 -10.34
CA GLN A 435 -22.51 -31.16 -10.28
C GLN A 435 -21.40 -31.85 -11.10
N ARG A 436 -20.46 -31.05 -11.58
CA ARG A 436 -19.21 -31.51 -12.20
C ARG A 436 -18.07 -30.53 -11.96
N VAL A 437 -16.83 -31.03 -12.04
CA VAL A 437 -15.63 -30.19 -12.01
C VAL A 437 -15.39 -29.65 -13.42
N VAL A 438 -15.28 -28.33 -13.55
CA VAL A 438 -15.09 -27.62 -14.82
C VAL A 438 -13.72 -26.95 -14.95
N ALA A 439 -12.98 -26.76 -13.84
CA ALA A 439 -11.57 -26.37 -13.87
C ALA A 439 -10.78 -26.99 -12.70
N LYS A 440 -9.48 -27.19 -12.88
CA LYS A 440 -8.57 -27.82 -11.91
C LYS A 440 -7.24 -27.08 -11.81
N ASP A 441 -6.44 -27.45 -10.83
CA ASP A 441 -5.06 -26.98 -10.62
C ASP A 441 -4.98 -25.45 -10.44
N LEU A 442 -5.94 -24.88 -9.71
CA LEU A 442 -5.92 -23.47 -9.31
C LEU A 442 -5.20 -23.31 -7.96
N ALA A 443 -4.41 -22.25 -7.80
CA ALA A 443 -3.73 -21.95 -6.55
C ALA A 443 -4.70 -21.35 -5.51
N PHE A 444 -5.46 -22.24 -4.86
CA PHE A 444 -6.50 -21.90 -3.87
C PHE A 444 -7.58 -21.00 -4.50
N PRO A 445 -8.45 -21.55 -5.37
CA PRO A 445 -9.50 -20.80 -6.05
C PRO A 445 -10.43 -20.16 -5.02
N ASN A 446 -10.67 -18.87 -5.13
CA ASN A 446 -11.44 -18.11 -4.14
C ASN A 446 -12.59 -17.33 -4.77
N GLY A 447 -12.52 -16.00 -4.88
CA GLY A 447 -13.58 -15.23 -5.55
C GLY A 447 -13.79 -15.63 -7.01
N ILE A 448 -15.02 -15.42 -7.48
CA ILE A 448 -15.47 -15.84 -8.81
C ILE A 448 -16.46 -14.83 -9.40
N ALA A 449 -16.32 -14.51 -10.68
CA ALA A 449 -17.25 -13.65 -11.40
C ALA A 449 -17.30 -14.01 -12.89
N VAL A 450 -18.29 -13.49 -13.61
CA VAL A 450 -18.39 -13.64 -15.07
C VAL A 450 -18.26 -12.27 -15.76
N SER A 451 -17.77 -12.27 -16.99
CA SER A 451 -17.83 -11.07 -17.84
C SER A 451 -19.28 -10.66 -18.14
N PRO A 452 -19.56 -9.38 -18.45
CA PRO A 452 -20.93 -8.92 -18.68
C PRO A 452 -21.64 -9.60 -19.87
N ASP A 453 -20.87 -10.04 -20.86
CA ASP A 453 -21.36 -10.81 -22.01
C ASP A 453 -21.43 -12.32 -21.74
N ARG A 454 -21.03 -12.75 -20.54
CA ARG A 454 -20.91 -14.16 -20.10
C ARG A 454 -20.00 -15.01 -20.99
N ALA A 455 -19.07 -14.40 -21.72
CA ALA A 455 -18.10 -15.13 -22.52
C ALA A 455 -16.97 -15.73 -21.66
N PHE A 456 -16.69 -15.14 -20.50
CA PHE A 456 -15.58 -15.53 -19.64
C PHE A 456 -16.00 -15.68 -18.18
N LEU A 457 -15.36 -16.65 -17.51
CA LEU A 457 -15.37 -16.82 -16.07
C LEU A 457 -14.02 -16.36 -15.51
N TYR A 458 -14.04 -15.56 -14.46
CA TYR A 458 -12.87 -15.06 -13.74
C TYR A 458 -12.79 -15.74 -12.37
N VAL A 459 -11.61 -16.22 -12.00
CA VAL A 459 -11.40 -16.95 -10.75
C VAL A 459 -10.10 -16.49 -10.08
N ALA A 460 -10.21 -16.01 -8.85
CA ALA A 460 -9.07 -15.55 -8.08
C ALA A 460 -8.22 -16.74 -7.65
N GLU A 461 -6.92 -16.67 -7.88
CA GLU A 461 -5.96 -17.61 -7.32
C GLU A 461 -5.31 -16.97 -6.11
N MET A 462 -5.98 -17.10 -4.96
CA MET A 462 -5.65 -16.39 -3.72
C MET A 462 -4.19 -16.56 -3.29
N ARG A 463 -3.65 -17.78 -3.45
CA ARG A 463 -2.24 -18.11 -3.11
C ARG A 463 -1.27 -17.81 -4.24
N GLY A 464 -1.70 -17.06 -5.24
CA GLY A 464 -0.92 -16.58 -6.38
C GLY A 464 -1.00 -15.06 -6.54
N ARG A 465 -0.70 -14.62 -7.76
CA ARG A 465 -0.65 -13.20 -8.15
C ARG A 465 -1.70 -12.83 -9.18
N THR A 466 -2.62 -13.73 -9.48
CA THR A 466 -3.44 -13.64 -10.69
C THR A 466 -4.90 -13.97 -10.45
N VAL A 467 -5.76 -13.34 -11.25
CA VAL A 467 -7.09 -13.88 -11.56
C VAL A 467 -6.99 -14.59 -12.90
N SER A 468 -7.34 -15.88 -12.90
CA SER A 468 -7.43 -16.69 -14.12
C SER A 468 -8.73 -16.39 -14.85
N ALA A 469 -8.67 -16.24 -16.17
CA ALA A 469 -9.82 -16.16 -17.05
C ALA A 469 -10.00 -17.48 -17.79
N PHE A 470 -11.24 -17.94 -17.92
CA PHE A 470 -11.63 -19.13 -18.67
C PHE A 470 -12.70 -18.74 -19.67
N ARG A 471 -12.64 -19.28 -20.89
CA ARG A 471 -13.75 -19.18 -21.83
C ARG A 471 -14.88 -20.09 -21.37
N ILE A 472 -16.11 -19.55 -21.33
CA ILE A 472 -17.32 -20.32 -21.05
C ILE A 472 -17.82 -20.91 -22.38
N GLU A 473 -17.96 -22.24 -22.43
CA GLU A 473 -18.51 -22.94 -23.59
C GLU A 473 -20.04 -23.04 -23.53
N GLN A 474 -20.67 -23.47 -24.64
CA GLN A 474 -22.13 -23.56 -24.74
C GLN A 474 -22.78 -24.54 -23.75
N ASP A 475 -22.03 -25.55 -23.30
CA ASP A 475 -22.42 -26.57 -22.33
C ASP A 475 -21.94 -26.25 -20.90
N ASP A 476 -21.53 -25.00 -20.65
CA ASP A 476 -21.05 -24.49 -19.37
C ASP A 476 -19.72 -25.14 -18.91
N GLU A 477 -19.03 -25.89 -19.78
CA GLU A 477 -17.63 -26.26 -19.59
C GLU A 477 -16.71 -25.04 -19.72
N LEU A 478 -15.50 -25.17 -19.18
CA LEU A 478 -14.48 -24.12 -19.23
C LEU A 478 -13.29 -24.55 -20.07
N SER A 479 -12.80 -23.64 -20.90
CA SER A 479 -11.60 -23.85 -21.72
C SER A 479 -10.70 -22.61 -21.72
N SER A 480 -9.56 -22.69 -22.41
CA SER A 480 -8.66 -21.54 -22.67
C SER A 480 -8.28 -20.75 -21.42
N ARG A 481 -7.90 -21.46 -20.33
CA ARG A 481 -7.42 -20.82 -19.09
C ARG A 481 -6.20 -19.95 -19.39
N GLU A 482 -6.26 -18.69 -18.96
CA GLU A 482 -5.14 -17.76 -19.00
C GLU A 482 -5.04 -17.00 -17.66
N PRO A 483 -3.84 -16.83 -17.07
CA PRO A 483 -3.63 -16.00 -15.88
C PRO A 483 -3.68 -14.50 -16.24
N LEU A 484 -4.85 -14.03 -16.69
CA LEU A 484 -5.04 -12.77 -17.40
C LEU A 484 -4.70 -11.53 -16.56
N TYR A 485 -5.16 -11.48 -15.30
CA TYR A 485 -5.02 -10.28 -14.48
C TYR A 485 -3.82 -10.43 -13.54
N ALA A 486 -2.73 -9.71 -13.81
CA ALA A 486 -1.56 -9.66 -12.92
C ALA A 486 -1.76 -8.58 -11.84
N LEU A 487 -2.15 -9.02 -10.65
CA LEU A 487 -2.47 -8.16 -9.50
C LEU A 487 -1.19 -7.68 -8.79
N HIS A 488 -1.27 -6.50 -8.17
CA HIS A 488 -0.20 -5.90 -7.38
C HIS A 488 -0.13 -6.56 -6.01
N LEU A 489 1.09 -6.72 -5.50
CA LEU A 489 1.33 -7.27 -4.17
C LEU A 489 1.51 -6.15 -3.16
N SER A 490 1.07 -6.40 -1.93
CA SER A 490 1.61 -5.64 -0.82
C SER A 490 3.10 -5.99 -0.63
N PRO A 491 3.91 -5.04 -0.14
CA PRO A 491 5.33 -5.26 0.08
C PRO A 491 5.61 -6.48 0.96
N GLU A 492 6.66 -7.24 0.64
CA GLU A 492 7.08 -8.46 1.34
C GLU A 492 6.11 -9.67 1.26
N LYS A 493 4.96 -9.55 0.58
CA LYS A 493 4.05 -10.69 0.32
C LYS A 493 4.46 -11.45 -0.94
N SER A 494 4.23 -12.76 -0.94
CA SER A 494 4.42 -13.63 -2.12
C SER A 494 3.14 -13.87 -2.92
N ALA A 495 1.98 -13.65 -2.30
CA ALA A 495 0.65 -13.79 -2.87
C ALA A 495 -0.20 -12.56 -2.56
N THR A 496 -1.23 -12.34 -3.37
CA THR A 496 -2.09 -11.15 -3.31
C THR A 496 -3.17 -11.24 -2.24
N ASP A 497 -3.41 -12.46 -1.74
CA ASP A 497 -4.57 -12.78 -0.92
C ASP A 497 -5.88 -12.35 -1.61
N ALA A 498 -5.93 -12.53 -2.94
CA ALA A 498 -7.11 -12.20 -3.74
C ALA A 498 -8.30 -13.05 -3.32
N ASP A 499 -9.40 -12.36 -3.04
CA ASP A 499 -10.58 -12.95 -2.42
C ASP A 499 -11.82 -12.67 -3.30
N GLY A 500 -12.93 -12.20 -2.73
CA GLY A 500 -14.14 -11.88 -3.46
C GLY A 500 -13.96 -10.78 -4.53
N MET A 501 -14.80 -10.83 -5.56
CA MET A 501 -14.72 -9.95 -6.73
C MET A 501 -16.07 -9.62 -7.34
N THR A 502 -16.15 -8.52 -8.08
CA THR A 502 -17.34 -8.15 -8.86
C THR A 502 -16.95 -7.47 -10.17
N VAL A 503 -17.92 -7.26 -11.06
CA VAL A 503 -17.72 -6.72 -12.41
C VAL A 503 -18.71 -5.59 -12.69
N ASP A 504 -18.27 -4.53 -13.37
CA ASP A 504 -19.15 -3.45 -13.82
C ASP A 504 -19.66 -3.66 -15.26
N GLU A 505 -20.64 -2.86 -15.68
CA GLU A 505 -21.25 -2.93 -17.03
C GLU A 505 -20.25 -2.67 -18.18
N ASN A 506 -19.08 -2.09 -17.88
CA ASN A 506 -18.01 -1.84 -18.85
C ASN A 506 -16.99 -2.99 -18.92
N GLY A 507 -17.19 -4.05 -18.13
CA GLY A 507 -16.31 -5.21 -18.06
C GLY A 507 -15.08 -5.00 -17.18
N ASN A 508 -15.02 -3.94 -16.37
CA ASN A 508 -13.93 -3.79 -15.41
C ASN A 508 -14.14 -4.75 -14.24
N LEU A 509 -13.06 -5.41 -13.82
CA LEU A 509 -13.05 -6.37 -12.72
C LEU A 509 -12.55 -5.70 -11.44
N TYR A 510 -13.27 -5.88 -10.34
CA TYR A 510 -12.97 -5.32 -9.02
C TYR A 510 -12.61 -6.49 -8.11
N VAL A 511 -11.36 -6.56 -7.66
CA VAL A 511 -10.84 -7.71 -6.89
C VAL A 511 -10.35 -7.24 -5.54
N THR A 512 -10.89 -7.81 -4.47
CA THR A 512 -10.39 -7.56 -3.12
C THR A 512 -9.05 -8.27 -2.92
N THR A 513 -8.07 -7.56 -2.34
CA THR A 513 -6.71 -8.05 -2.09
C THR A 513 -6.15 -7.44 -0.80
N ASP A 514 -5.02 -7.95 -0.30
CA ASP A 514 -4.30 -7.36 0.83
C ASP A 514 -3.91 -5.89 0.57
N ALA A 515 -3.60 -5.54 -0.70
CA ALA A 515 -3.19 -4.19 -1.10
C ALA A 515 -4.35 -3.19 -1.18
N GLY A 516 -5.61 -3.66 -1.16
CA GLY A 516 -6.80 -2.87 -1.42
C GLY A 516 -7.70 -3.47 -2.50
N LEU A 517 -8.69 -2.70 -2.94
CA LEU A 517 -9.59 -3.11 -4.02
C LEU A 517 -8.94 -2.77 -5.37
N GLN A 518 -8.42 -3.78 -6.06
CA GLN A 518 -7.73 -3.62 -7.35
C GLN A 518 -8.73 -3.67 -8.50
N ILE A 519 -8.74 -2.62 -9.31
CA ILE A 519 -9.68 -2.43 -10.41
C ILE A 519 -8.93 -2.61 -11.73
N CYS A 520 -9.35 -3.63 -12.47
CA CYS A 520 -8.72 -4.07 -13.69
C CYS A 520 -9.58 -3.72 -14.91
N ASP A 521 -8.94 -3.32 -16.01
CA ASP A 521 -9.64 -3.22 -17.29
C ASP A 521 -9.80 -4.60 -17.96
N PRO A 522 -10.67 -4.74 -18.97
CA PRO A 522 -10.86 -6.00 -19.69
C PRO A 522 -9.61 -6.56 -20.39
N LEU A 523 -8.52 -5.79 -20.50
CA LEU A 523 -7.25 -6.27 -21.08
C LEU A 523 -6.31 -6.87 -20.02
N GLY A 524 -6.75 -7.00 -18.77
CA GLY A 524 -5.93 -7.62 -17.71
C GLY A 524 -5.08 -6.63 -16.90
N ARG A 525 -5.23 -5.31 -17.11
CA ARG A 525 -4.37 -4.31 -16.45
C ARG A 525 -5.04 -3.71 -15.21
N VAL A 526 -4.34 -3.74 -14.08
CA VAL A 526 -4.73 -2.97 -12.88
C VAL A 526 -4.52 -1.47 -13.13
N ASN A 527 -5.60 -0.71 -13.14
CA ASN A 527 -5.62 0.74 -13.41
C ASN A 527 -5.77 1.60 -12.15
N LEU A 528 -6.38 1.02 -11.10
CA LEU A 528 -6.63 1.72 -9.84
C LEU A 528 -6.64 0.72 -8.68
N ILE A 529 -6.14 1.14 -7.53
CA ILE A 529 -6.24 0.44 -6.26
C ILE A 529 -6.91 1.40 -5.28
N LEU A 530 -8.14 1.10 -4.88
CA LEU A 530 -8.80 1.86 -3.83
C LEU A 530 -8.29 1.39 -2.48
N ALA A 531 -8.01 2.36 -1.59
CA ALA A 531 -7.55 2.05 -0.24
C ALA A 531 -8.64 1.27 0.52
N LYS A 532 -8.20 0.39 1.42
CA LYS A 532 -9.10 -0.35 2.31
C LYS A 532 -9.79 0.63 3.28
N PRO A 533 -11.05 0.37 3.69
CA PRO A 533 -11.73 1.17 4.71
C PRO A 533 -11.13 0.98 6.12
N ASP A 534 -10.48 -0.16 6.36
CA ASP A 534 -9.88 -0.56 7.64
C ASP A 534 -8.57 -1.35 7.38
N ARG A 535 -7.75 -1.56 8.41
CA ARG A 535 -6.52 -2.37 8.33
C ARG A 535 -6.82 -3.86 8.26
N ASP A 536 -8.01 -4.28 8.72
CA ASP A 536 -8.48 -5.67 8.67
C ASP A 536 -8.58 -6.26 7.25
N TRP A 537 -8.75 -7.57 7.13
CA TRP A 537 -8.84 -8.26 5.85
C TRP A 537 -10.02 -7.76 5.00
N LEU A 538 -9.78 -7.28 3.78
CA LEU A 538 -10.82 -6.92 2.82
C LEU A 538 -11.24 -8.18 2.07
N SER A 539 -12.38 -8.77 2.41
CA SER A 539 -12.74 -10.14 2.00
C SER A 539 -13.55 -10.20 0.72
N ASN A 540 -14.48 -9.26 0.51
CA ASN A 540 -15.41 -9.39 -0.61
C ASN A 540 -16.04 -8.04 -1.00
N VAL A 541 -16.65 -8.00 -2.19
CA VAL A 541 -17.17 -6.78 -2.81
C VAL A 541 -18.38 -7.08 -3.70
N VAL A 542 -19.40 -6.22 -3.65
CA VAL A 542 -20.55 -6.27 -4.57
C VAL A 542 -21.00 -4.85 -4.92
N PHE A 543 -21.56 -4.68 -6.12
CA PHE A 543 -22.30 -3.47 -6.47
C PHE A 543 -23.74 -3.52 -5.96
N GLY A 544 -24.25 -2.38 -5.54
CA GLY A 544 -25.62 -2.21 -5.07
C GLY A 544 -26.08 -0.77 -5.11
N GLY A 545 -27.11 -0.46 -4.32
CA GLY A 545 -27.84 0.80 -4.41
C GLY A 545 -28.86 0.75 -5.56
N SER A 546 -29.83 1.68 -5.54
CA SER A 546 -30.96 1.66 -6.47
C SER A 546 -30.57 1.79 -7.95
N ASP A 547 -29.35 2.28 -8.23
CA ASP A 547 -28.80 2.46 -9.58
C ASP A 547 -27.53 1.65 -9.82
N MET A 548 -27.21 0.70 -8.93
CA MET A 548 -26.01 -0.15 -8.95
C MET A 548 -24.68 0.62 -8.91
N SER A 549 -24.68 1.87 -8.42
CA SER A 549 -23.48 2.73 -8.35
C SER A 549 -22.82 2.79 -6.96
N THR A 550 -23.23 1.93 -6.03
CA THR A 550 -22.63 1.83 -4.70
C THR A 550 -21.83 0.54 -4.58
N LEU A 551 -20.55 0.63 -4.26
CA LEU A 551 -19.78 -0.54 -3.82
C LEU A 551 -20.10 -0.83 -2.36
N TYR A 552 -20.37 -2.09 -2.04
CA TYR A 552 -20.37 -2.62 -0.68
C TYR A 552 -19.19 -3.56 -0.52
N VAL A 553 -18.45 -3.45 0.57
CA VAL A 553 -17.31 -4.33 0.89
C VAL A 553 -17.42 -4.88 2.29
N THR A 554 -16.98 -6.12 2.46
CA THR A 554 -16.77 -6.73 3.77
C THR A 554 -15.30 -6.61 4.15
N CYS A 555 -15.03 -6.15 5.38
CA CYS A 555 -13.67 -5.95 5.86
C CYS A 555 -13.59 -6.31 7.36
N GLY A 556 -12.98 -7.47 7.65
CA GLY A 556 -12.96 -8.04 9.00
C GLY A 556 -14.37 -8.25 9.57
N GLY A 557 -14.63 -7.72 10.76
CA GLY A 557 -15.95 -7.76 11.43
C GLY A 557 -16.90 -6.62 11.02
N LYS A 558 -16.67 -5.98 9.86
CA LYS A 558 -17.38 -4.77 9.43
C LYS A 558 -17.79 -4.82 7.96
N VAL A 559 -18.78 -4.00 7.63
CA VAL A 559 -19.29 -3.78 6.27
C VAL A 559 -19.25 -2.29 5.98
N TYR A 560 -18.74 -1.92 4.81
CA TYR A 560 -18.63 -0.54 4.36
C TYR A 560 -19.29 -0.36 3.01
N ARG A 561 -19.62 0.89 2.67
CA ARG A 561 -20.09 1.26 1.33
C ARG A 561 -19.34 2.47 0.79
N ARG A 562 -19.31 2.63 -0.53
CA ARG A 562 -18.74 3.82 -1.19
C ARG A 562 -19.44 4.08 -2.52
N GLN A 563 -19.79 5.34 -2.77
CA GLN A 563 -20.35 5.75 -4.05
C GLN A 563 -19.27 5.82 -5.13
N VAL A 564 -19.57 5.28 -6.31
CA VAL A 564 -18.69 5.26 -7.49
C VAL A 564 -19.43 5.75 -8.74
N LYS A 565 -18.68 6.02 -9.81
CA LYS A 565 -19.23 6.54 -11.08
C LYS A 565 -19.75 5.44 -12.01
N THR A 566 -19.35 4.20 -11.79
CA THR A 566 -19.70 3.04 -12.62
C THR A 566 -20.88 2.28 -12.03
N LYS A 567 -21.52 1.45 -12.85
CA LYS A 567 -22.64 0.61 -12.44
C LYS A 567 -22.26 -0.86 -12.49
N GLY A 568 -22.64 -1.59 -11.46
CA GLY A 568 -22.47 -3.04 -11.40
C GLY A 568 -23.23 -3.79 -12.49
N PHE A 569 -22.67 -4.92 -12.89
CA PHE A 569 -23.36 -5.90 -13.71
C PHE A 569 -23.93 -7.01 -12.81
N GLU A 570 -25.17 -7.43 -13.06
CA GLU A 570 -25.79 -8.57 -12.40
C GLU A 570 -25.68 -9.81 -13.31
N PRO A 571 -24.91 -10.86 -12.94
CA PRO A 571 -24.66 -12.03 -13.79
C PRO A 571 -25.89 -12.75 -14.34
N TRP A 572 -27.02 -12.74 -13.63
CA TRP A 572 -28.27 -13.36 -14.07
C TRP A 572 -29.12 -12.46 -14.98
N SER A 573 -28.79 -11.17 -15.10
CA SER A 573 -29.48 -10.21 -15.98
C SER A 573 -29.14 -10.43 -17.47
N THR A 574 -29.80 -9.71 -18.37
CA THR A 574 -29.50 -9.81 -19.82
C THR A 574 -28.02 -9.52 -20.08
N PRO A 575 -27.29 -10.39 -20.84
CA PRO A 575 -25.89 -10.16 -21.15
C PRO A 575 -25.66 -8.81 -21.83
N VAL A 576 -24.62 -8.11 -21.41
CA VAL A 576 -24.20 -6.80 -21.94
C VAL A 576 -22.86 -6.97 -22.63
N THR A 577 -22.75 -6.58 -23.90
CA THR A 577 -21.44 -6.55 -24.56
C THR A 577 -20.62 -5.37 -24.06
N PRO A 578 -19.46 -5.60 -23.39
CA PRO A 578 -18.62 -4.51 -22.94
C PRO A 578 -18.13 -3.64 -24.12
N PRO A 579 -17.86 -2.35 -23.89
CA PRO A 579 -17.26 -1.51 -24.92
C PRO A 579 -15.92 -2.10 -25.36
N ARG A 580 -15.57 -1.92 -26.64
CA ARG A 580 -14.27 -2.36 -27.16
C ARG A 580 -13.16 -1.70 -26.32
N PRO A 581 -12.25 -2.48 -25.71
CA PRO A 581 -11.20 -1.90 -24.89
C PRO A 581 -10.30 -0.99 -25.74
N GLY A 582 -9.98 0.20 -25.23
CA GLY A 582 -8.91 1.01 -25.81
C GLY A 582 -7.59 0.25 -25.70
N LEU A 583 -6.81 0.13 -26.77
CA LEU A 583 -5.51 -0.54 -26.70
C LEU A 583 -4.49 0.34 -25.98
#